data_AF-A0A7K7E657-F1
#
_entry.id   AF-A0A7K7E657-F1
#
_cell.length_a   1.000
_cell.length_b   1.000
_cell.length_c   1.000
_cell.angle_alpha   90.00
_cell.angle_beta   90.00
_cell.angle_gamma   90.00
#
_symmetry.space_group_name_H-M   'P 1'
#
loop_
_entity.id
_entity.type
_entity.pdbx_description
1 polymer ?
#
loop_
_entity_poly.entity_id
_entity_poly.type
_entity_poly.pdbx_seq_one_letter_code
_entity_poly.pdbx_strand_id
1 'polypeptide(L)'
;VYPFMCYTCQEQESNKDCLTISMCDKEDKHCVTVRKDVGTKPNKPKYVISKMCSPTCPATDQQQIQSSQNVSCCEKPLCNVNGVSSRQSSHGMMSLGVLASVTYIFAYGL
;
A
#
# COMPACT_ATOMS: atom_id res chain seq x y z
N VAL A 1 -0.24 -15.11 -18.36
CA VAL A 1 -0.91 -14.20 -17.40
C VAL A 1 -0.41 -14.56 -16.01
N TYR A 2 0.32 -13.66 -15.34
CA TYR A 2 0.76 -13.92 -13.97
C TYR A 2 -0.43 -13.64 -13.03
N PRO A 3 -0.72 -14.49 -12.05
CA PRO A 3 -1.81 -14.23 -11.11
C PRO A 3 -1.49 -13.00 -10.26
N PHE A 4 -2.43 -12.06 -10.17
CA PHE A 4 -2.35 -10.98 -9.20
C PHE A 4 -2.61 -11.56 -7.80
N MET A 5 -1.75 -11.24 -6.84
CA MET A 5 -1.82 -11.81 -5.48
C MET A 5 -1.65 -10.69 -4.46
N CYS A 6 -2.38 -10.79 -3.36
CA CYS A 6 -2.30 -9.85 -2.26
C CYS A 6 -2.24 -10.61 -0.93
N TYR A 7 -1.79 -9.92 0.12
CA TYR A 7 -2.08 -10.37 1.47
C TYR A 7 -3.56 -10.10 1.78
N THR A 8 -4.23 -11.04 2.44
CA THR A 8 -5.63 -10.95 2.83
C THR A 8 -5.78 -11.30 4.29
N CYS A 9 -6.72 -10.64 4.97
CA CYS A 9 -7.14 -10.97 6.32
C CYS A 9 -8.39 -10.17 6.67
N GLN A 10 -9.08 -10.59 7.73
CA GLN A 10 -10.21 -9.87 8.28
C GLN A 10 -9.97 -9.54 9.75
N GLU A 11 -10.06 -8.24 10.08
CA GLU A 11 -10.10 -7.68 11.43
C GLU A 11 -9.02 -8.21 12.40
N GLN A 12 -7.76 -8.24 11.94
CA GLN A 12 -6.62 -8.64 12.76
C GLN A 12 -6.04 -7.47 13.56
N GLU A 13 -5.62 -7.71 14.80
CA GLU A 13 -5.05 -6.67 15.68
C GLU A 13 -3.61 -6.31 15.29
N SER A 14 -2.91 -7.21 14.62
CA SER A 14 -1.50 -7.09 14.25
C SER A 14 -1.31 -7.35 12.75
N ASN A 15 -0.38 -6.61 12.14
CA ASN A 15 -0.03 -6.84 10.74
C ASN A 15 0.62 -8.20 10.53
N LYS A 16 1.31 -8.76 11.53
CA LYS A 16 1.96 -10.08 11.42
C LYS A 16 0.95 -11.21 11.21
N ASP A 17 -0.22 -11.08 11.84
CA ASP A 17 -1.31 -12.04 11.75
C ASP A 17 -2.18 -11.79 10.49
N CYS A 18 -1.86 -10.76 9.72
CA CYS A 18 -2.58 -10.30 8.54
C CYS A 18 -1.73 -10.45 7.25
N LEU A 19 -1.04 -11.60 7.12
CA LEU A 19 -0.14 -11.90 5.99
C LEU A 19 -0.52 -13.20 5.26
N THR A 20 -1.80 -13.56 5.23
CA THR A 20 -2.26 -14.70 4.42
C THR A 20 -2.19 -14.34 2.95
N ILE A 21 -1.47 -15.13 2.14
CA ILE A 21 -1.40 -14.89 0.70
C ILE A 21 -2.67 -15.44 0.05
N SER A 22 -3.30 -14.66 -0.84
CA SER A 22 -4.42 -15.12 -1.67
C SER A 22 -4.26 -14.70 -3.12
N MET A 23 -4.73 -15.56 -4.01
CA MET A 23 -4.90 -15.23 -5.43
C MET A 23 -6.13 -14.34 -5.55
N CYS A 24 -5.98 -13.22 -6.26
CA CYS A 24 -7.07 -12.30 -6.54
C CYS A 24 -7.86 -12.71 -7.78
N ASP A 25 -9.06 -12.17 -7.93
CA ASP A 25 -9.88 -12.40 -9.12
C ASP A 25 -9.28 -11.72 -10.35
N LYS A 26 -9.72 -12.15 -11.54
CA LYS A 26 -9.19 -11.62 -12.82
C LYS A 26 -9.44 -10.12 -13.00
N GLU A 27 -10.47 -9.60 -12.35
CA GLU A 27 -10.88 -8.20 -12.41
C GLU A 27 -10.13 -7.34 -11.39
N ASP A 28 -9.52 -7.96 -10.38
CA ASP A 28 -8.80 -7.28 -9.31
C ASP A 28 -7.47 -6.74 -9.80
N LYS A 29 -7.21 -5.48 -9.46
CA LYS A 29 -5.99 -4.75 -9.82
C LYS A 29 -5.31 -4.09 -8.63
N HIS A 30 -5.96 -4.08 -7.48
CA HIS A 30 -5.48 -3.42 -6.28
C HIS A 30 -5.47 -4.36 -5.08
N CYS A 31 -4.38 -4.33 -4.33
CA CYS A 31 -4.35 -4.80 -2.96
C CYS A 31 -4.79 -3.65 -2.05
N VAL A 32 -5.85 -3.86 -1.29
CA VAL A 32 -6.41 -2.86 -0.37
C VAL A 32 -6.04 -3.26 1.05
N THR A 33 -5.58 -2.29 1.84
CA THR A 33 -5.44 -2.41 3.29
C THR A 33 -6.33 -1.38 3.96
N VAL A 34 -7.12 -1.85 4.90
CA VAL A 34 -8.01 -1.05 5.72
C VAL A 34 -7.56 -1.16 7.16
N ARG A 35 -7.37 -0.02 7.82
CA ARG A 35 -7.14 0.06 9.26
C ARG A 35 -8.29 0.82 9.88
N LYS A 36 -9.04 0.19 10.77
CA LYS A 36 -10.21 0.77 11.42
C LYS A 36 -9.93 0.92 12.91
N ASP A 37 -10.04 2.13 13.45
CA ASP A 37 -9.95 2.33 14.89
C ASP A 37 -11.25 1.84 15.55
N VAL A 38 -11.13 0.94 16.52
CA VAL A 38 -12.28 0.28 17.19
C VAL A 38 -12.45 0.71 18.66
N GLY A 39 -11.64 1.65 19.14
CA GLY A 39 -11.85 2.37 20.40
C GLY A 39 -10.66 2.35 21.37
N THR A 40 -10.80 3.05 22.48
CA THR A 40 -9.75 3.33 23.49
C THR A 40 -9.90 2.55 24.81
N LYS A 41 -10.78 1.55 24.86
CA LYS A 41 -11.01 0.78 26.11
C LYS A 41 -9.71 0.04 26.51
N PRO A 42 -9.36 0.01 27.82
CA PRO A 42 -8.06 -0.50 28.30
C PRO A 42 -7.78 -1.99 27.99
N ASN A 43 -8.79 -2.77 27.55
CA ASN A 43 -8.68 -4.19 27.21
C ASN A 43 -9.13 -4.52 25.78
N LYS A 44 -9.20 -3.53 24.89
CA LYS A 44 -9.54 -3.75 23.47
C LYS A 44 -8.41 -3.26 22.56
N PRO A 45 -8.25 -3.86 21.38
CA PRO A 45 -7.32 -3.35 20.39
C PRO A 45 -7.70 -1.92 20.02
N LYS A 46 -6.70 -1.06 19.85
CA LYS A 46 -6.93 0.34 19.44
C LYS A 46 -7.49 0.41 18.01
N TYR A 47 -7.07 -0.52 17.18
CA TYR A 47 -7.47 -0.64 15.78
C TYR A 47 -7.43 -2.10 15.33
N VAL A 48 -8.12 -2.37 14.23
CA VAL A 48 -8.06 -3.65 13.49
C VAL A 48 -7.63 -3.40 12.05
N ILE A 49 -7.01 -4.41 11.44
CA ILE A 49 -6.52 -4.38 10.07
C ILE A 49 -7.29 -5.42 9.26
N SER A 50 -7.74 -5.03 8.07
CA SER A 50 -8.26 -5.93 7.04
C SER A 50 -7.49 -5.71 5.75
N LYS A 51 -7.20 -6.79 5.03
CA LYS A 51 -6.55 -6.74 3.71
C LYS A 51 -7.35 -7.56 2.72
N MET A 52 -7.46 -7.09 1.48
CA MET A 52 -8.29 -7.71 0.46
C MET A 52 -7.81 -7.36 -0.95
N CYS A 53 -8.26 -8.13 -1.93
CA CYS A 53 -8.17 -7.79 -3.34
C CYS A 53 -9.37 -6.92 -3.74
N SER A 54 -9.20 -6.03 -4.72
CA SER A 54 -10.30 -5.22 -5.24
C SER A 54 -10.05 -4.78 -6.70
N PRO A 55 -11.11 -4.65 -7.53
CA PRO A 55 -11.01 -4.14 -8.89
C PRO A 55 -10.78 -2.62 -8.91
N THR A 56 -11.17 -1.91 -7.86
CA THR A 56 -11.00 -0.46 -7.72
C THR A 56 -10.44 -0.13 -6.35
N CYS A 57 -9.67 0.96 -6.24
CA CYS A 57 -9.28 1.47 -4.93
C CYS A 57 -10.44 2.33 -4.38
N PRO A 58 -11.09 1.97 -3.26
CA PRO A 58 -12.16 2.77 -2.70
C PRO A 58 -11.63 4.15 -2.28
N ALA A 59 -12.23 5.22 -2.82
CA ALA A 59 -11.81 6.59 -2.58
C ALA A 59 -12.02 6.98 -1.10
N THR A 60 -10.98 7.55 -0.51
CA THR A 60 -10.94 8.03 0.89
C THR A 60 -11.97 9.15 1.17
N ASP A 61 -12.39 9.88 0.12
CA ASP A 61 -13.14 11.14 0.24
C ASP A 61 -14.56 11.04 0.84
N GLN A 62 -15.22 9.88 0.78
CA GLN A 62 -16.60 9.74 1.31
C GLN A 62 -16.69 9.08 2.69
N GLN A 63 -15.64 8.44 3.19
CA GLN A 63 -15.64 7.80 4.51
C GLN A 63 -14.98 8.66 5.59
N GLN A 64 -14.26 9.71 5.21
CA GLN A 64 -13.44 10.54 6.10
C GLN A 64 -14.22 11.35 7.14
N ILE A 65 -15.54 11.53 6.97
CA ILE A 65 -16.34 12.36 7.88
C ILE A 65 -16.99 11.53 9.00
N GLN A 66 -17.06 10.19 8.90
CA GLN A 66 -17.90 9.41 9.83
C GLN A 66 -17.30 8.12 10.40
N SER A 67 -16.09 7.71 10.03
CA SER A 67 -15.40 6.61 10.74
C SER A 67 -13.90 6.77 10.70
N SER A 68 -13.26 6.58 11.86
CA SER A 68 -11.81 6.58 12.07
C SER A 68 -11.14 5.39 11.33
N GLN A 69 -11.19 5.41 10.00
CA GLN A 69 -10.71 4.34 9.13
C GLN A 69 -9.73 4.91 8.11
N ASN A 70 -8.56 4.29 8.02
CA ASN A 70 -7.50 4.63 7.08
C ASN A 70 -7.39 3.54 6.02
N VAL A 71 -7.41 3.92 4.75
CA VAL A 71 -7.41 2.99 3.61
C VAL A 71 -6.21 3.28 2.72
N SER A 72 -5.48 2.24 2.32
CA SER A 72 -4.35 2.34 1.38
C SER A 72 -4.42 1.25 0.32
N CYS A 73 -4.09 1.61 -0.93
CA CYS A 73 -4.10 0.69 -2.06
C CYS A 73 -2.74 0.65 -2.76
N CYS A 74 -2.44 -0.47 -3.42
CA CYS A 74 -1.27 -0.63 -4.28
C CYS A 74 -1.53 -1.70 -5.36
N GLU A 75 -0.80 -1.64 -6.48
CA GLU A 75 -1.09 -2.43 -7.70
C GLU A 75 -0.02 -3.50 -8.02
N LYS A 76 0.94 -3.73 -7.10
CA LYS A 76 1.96 -4.75 -7.29
C LYS A 76 1.60 -6.03 -6.52
N PRO A 77 1.95 -7.23 -7.02
CA PRO A 77 1.74 -8.45 -6.26
C PRO A 77 2.38 -8.36 -4.87
N LEU A 78 1.63 -8.75 -3.84
CA LEU A 78 2.07 -8.77 -2.43
C LEU A 78 2.54 -7.41 -1.89
N CYS A 79 2.13 -6.30 -2.49
CA CYS A 79 2.58 -4.96 -2.11
C CYS A 79 2.06 -4.50 -0.75
N ASN A 80 0.93 -5.04 -0.29
CA ASN A 80 0.28 -4.68 0.95
C ASN A 80 0.85 -5.42 2.18
N VAL A 81 2.16 -5.71 2.18
CA VAL A 81 2.86 -6.39 3.29
C VAL A 81 2.86 -5.55 4.57
N ASN A 82 2.90 -4.22 4.44
CA ASN A 82 2.92 -3.31 5.58
C ASN A 82 1.49 -2.92 6.00
N GLY A 83 1.31 -2.62 7.28
CA GLY A 83 0.06 -2.04 7.78
C GLY A 83 -0.09 -0.59 7.31
N VAL A 84 -1.30 -0.03 7.42
CA VAL A 84 -1.52 1.39 7.10
C VAL A 84 -0.85 2.26 8.17
N SER A 85 0.41 2.62 7.93
CA SER A 85 1.11 3.69 8.64
C SER A 85 0.58 5.03 8.15
N SER A 86 0.24 5.94 9.06
CA SER A 86 -0.28 7.30 8.80
C SER A 86 0.72 8.25 8.13
N ARG A 87 1.77 7.72 7.51
CA ARG A 87 2.77 8.49 6.77
C ARG A 87 2.59 8.15 5.30
N GLN A 88 1.92 9.05 4.58
CA GLN A 88 1.89 9.13 3.12
C GLN A 88 3.33 9.00 2.62
N SER A 89 3.72 7.79 2.24
CA SER A 89 5.02 7.52 1.65
C SER A 89 4.90 7.81 0.17
N SER A 90 5.05 9.10 -0.16
CA SER A 90 5.40 9.54 -1.50
C SER A 90 6.76 8.92 -1.84
N HIS A 91 6.73 7.75 -2.49
CA HIS A 91 7.86 7.22 -3.24
C HIS A 91 7.41 7.03 -4.68
N GLY A 92 7.08 8.17 -5.31
CA GLY A 92 7.17 8.31 -6.76
C GLY A 92 8.61 8.04 -7.17
N MET A 93 8.77 6.98 -7.92
CA MET A 93 9.99 6.54 -8.59
C MET A 93 10.56 7.69 -9.43
N MET A 94 11.64 8.34 -8.97
CA MET A 94 12.44 9.22 -9.83
C MET A 94 13.60 8.40 -10.38
N SER A 95 13.50 8.15 -11.68
CA SER A 95 14.39 7.41 -12.56
C SER A 95 15.82 7.99 -12.61
N LEU A 96 16.81 7.10 -12.74
CA LEU A 96 18.18 7.43 -13.15
C LEU A 96 18.21 8.06 -14.55
N GLY A 97 18.86 9.22 -14.70
CA GLY A 97 19.26 9.84 -15.97
C GLY A 97 19.87 11.21 -15.66
N VAL A 98 20.99 11.67 -16.20
CA VAL A 98 21.73 11.33 -17.42
C VAL A 98 23.22 11.64 -17.18
N LEU A 99 24.12 10.68 -17.41
CA LEU A 99 25.56 10.91 -17.54
C LEU A 99 25.83 11.48 -18.95
N ALA A 100 25.95 12.80 -19.11
CA ALA A 100 26.37 13.39 -20.39
C ALA A 100 27.15 14.71 -20.24
N SER A 101 27.81 14.95 -19.10
CA SER A 101 28.56 16.20 -18.87
C SER A 101 30.07 16.06 -19.05
N VAL A 102 30.61 14.83 -19.03
CA VAL A 102 32.07 14.61 -18.88
C VAL A 102 32.81 14.56 -20.22
N THR A 103 32.11 14.38 -21.35
CA THR A 103 32.78 14.34 -22.67
C THR A 103 33.15 15.73 -23.20
N TYR A 104 32.59 16.82 -22.65
CA TYR A 104 32.89 18.18 -23.13
C TYR A 104 34.24 18.72 -22.64
N ILE A 105 34.70 18.27 -21.47
CA ILE A 105 35.98 18.72 -20.90
C ILE A 105 37.16 18.10 -21.66
N PHE A 106 37.03 16.86 -22.12
CA PHE A 106 38.09 16.18 -22.86
C PHE A 106 38.24 16.64 -24.33
N ALA A 107 37.20 17.21 -24.93
CA ALA A 107 37.26 17.69 -26.32
C ALA A 107 37.83 19.11 -26.46
N TYR A 108 37.78 19.93 -25.41
CA TYR A 108 38.21 21.34 -25.45
C TYR A 108 39.34 21.68 -24.46
N GLY A 109 39.88 20.68 -23.76
CA GLY A 109 40.86 20.87 -22.68
C GLY A 109 41.96 19.81 -22.64
N LEU A 110 42.64 19.54 -23.76
CA LEU A 110 44.07 19.21 -23.79
C LEU A 110 44.64 19.44 -25.19
#